data_AF-A0A3M8BWB8-F1
#
_entry.id   AF-A0A3M8BWB8-F1
#
_cell.length_a   1.000
_cell.length_b   1.000
_cell.length_c   1.000
_cell.angle_alpha   90.00
_cell.angle_beta   90.00
_cell.angle_gamma   90.00
#
_symmetry.space_group_name_H-M   'P 1'
#
loop_
_entity.id
_entity.type
_entity.pdbx_description
1 polymer ?
#
loop_
_entity_poly.entity_id
_entity_poly.type
_entity_poly.pdbx_seq_one_letter_code
_entity_poly.pdbx_strand_id
1 'polypeptide(L)' 'MTNKDVLLQIEQLRKELNDRYREQSSITPELVELSVQLDHLLNKLQLRP' A
#
# COMPACT_ATOMS: atom_id res chain seq x y z
N MET A 1 5.23 -16.41 -0.94
CA MET A 1 4.13 -15.56 -1.47
C MET A 1 4.21 -15.59 -2.98
N THR A 2 3.08 -15.83 -3.65
CA THR A 2 3.00 -15.71 -5.10
C THR A 2 2.76 -14.25 -5.50
N ASN A 3 3.06 -13.86 -6.74
CA ASN A 3 2.77 -12.51 -7.24
C ASN A 3 1.29 -12.13 -7.09
N LYS A 4 0.38 -13.11 -7.12
CA LYS A 4 -1.06 -12.87 -6.88
C LYS A 4 -1.35 -12.45 -5.43
N ASP A 5 -0.67 -13.05 -4.47
CA ASP A 5 -0.82 -12.69 -3.05
C ASP A 5 -0.30 -11.28 -2.77
N VAL A 6 0.77 -10.87 -3.46
CA VAL A 6 1.35 -9.52 -3.36
C VAL A 6 0.41 -8.47 -3.97
N LEU A 7 -0.17 -8.77 -5.15
CA LEU A 7 -1.15 -7.89 -5.78
C LEU A 7 -2.40 -7.70 -4.92
N LEU A 8 -2.88 -8.75 -4.26
CA LEU A 8 -4.03 -8.66 -3.36
C LEU A 8 -3.74 -7.75 -2.15
N GLN A 9 -2.56 -7.88 -1.55
CA GLN A 9 -2.14 -7.01 -0.45
C GLN A 9 -2.00 -5.55 -0.88
N ILE A 10 -1.51 -5.29 -2.10
CA ILE A 10 -1.45 -3.94 -2.67
C ILE A 10 -2.85 -3.36 -2.83
N GLU A 11 -3.81 -4.15 -3.33
CA GLU A 11 -5.19 -3.68 -3.51
C GLU A 11 -5.86 -3.33 -2.18
N GLN A 12 -5.64 -4.16 -1.14
CA GLN A 12 -6.12 -3.90 0.21
C GLN A 12 -5.51 -2.61 0.80
N LEU A 13 -4.19 -2.45 0.72
CA LEU A 13 -3.49 -1.25 1.20
C LEU A 13 -3.91 0.02 0.45
N ARG A 14 -4.09 -0.05 -0.87
CA ARG A 14 -4.59 1.10 -1.65
C ARG A 14 -5.99 1.51 -1.24
N LYS A 15 -6.86 0.54 -0.92
CA LYS A 15 -8.22 0.82 -0.47
C LYS A 15 -8.21 1.51 0.90
N GLU A 16 -7.46 0.97 1.84
CA GLU A 16 -7.34 1.55 3.18
C GLU A 16 -6.74 2.95 3.17
N LEU A 17 -5.68 3.19 2.37
CA LEU A 17 -5.14 4.52 2.15
C LEU A 17 -6.19 5.50 1.62
N ASN A 18 -6.95 5.11 0.59
CA ASN A 18 -7.99 5.97 0.01
C ASN A 18 -9.13 6.28 0.99
N ASP A 19 -9.56 5.28 1.78
CA ASP A 19 -10.60 5.47 2.78
C ASP A 19 -10.12 6.44 3.87
N ARG A 20 -8.87 6.31 4.34
CA ARG A 20 -8.29 7.26 5.30
C ARG A 20 -8.07 8.66 4.72
N TYR A 21 -7.63 8.77 3.46
CA TYR A 21 -7.51 10.06 2.77
C TYR A 21 -8.86 10.77 2.57
N ARG A 22 -9.96 10.03 2.40
CA ARG A 22 -11.31 10.61 2.30
C ARG A 22 -11.79 11.20 3.61
N GLU A 23 -11.44 10.57 4.73
CA GLU A 23 -11.87 10.98 6.06
C GLU A 23 -10.94 12.02 6.70
N GLN A 24 -9.65 12.03 6.32
CA GLN A 24 -8.62 12.89 6.91
C GLN A 24 -7.98 13.79 5.85
N SER A 25 -8.24 15.10 5.95
CA SER A 25 -7.63 16.12 5.08
C SER A 25 -6.14 16.37 5.34
N SER A 26 -5.55 15.70 6.33
CA SER A 26 -4.17 15.88 6.75
C SER A 26 -3.44 14.55 6.74
N ILE A 27 -2.17 14.57 6.32
CA ILE A 27 -1.30 13.40 6.30
C ILE A 27 -0.96 13.05 7.75
N THR A 28 -1.43 11.90 8.20
CA THR A 28 -1.15 11.35 9.54
C THR A 28 0.05 10.39 9.50
N PRO A 29 0.73 10.15 10.64
CA PRO A 29 1.81 9.17 10.72
C PRO A 29 1.39 7.77 10.26
N GLU A 30 0.15 7.36 10.54
CA GLU A 30 -0.40 6.07 10.09
C GLU A 30 -0.56 6.01 8.57
N LEU A 31 -0.93 7.13 7.94
CA LEU A 31 -0.99 7.26 6.47
C LEU A 31 0.40 7.14 5.85
N VAL A 32 1.43 7.65 6.53
CA VAL A 32 2.83 7.51 6.10
C VAL A 32 3.31 6.06 6.25
N GLU A 33 2.97 5.36 7.33
CA GLU A 33 3.34 3.94 7.46
C GLU A 33 2.68 3.08 6.38
N LEU A 34 1.40 3.30 6.09
CA LEU A 34 0.68 2.58 5.04
C LEU A 34 1.28 2.85 3.66
N SER A 35 1.76 4.07 3.38
CA SER A 35 2.42 4.36 2.10
C SER A 35 3.78 3.67 1.97
N VAL A 36 4.57 3.59 3.05
CA VAL A 36 5.84 2.84 3.08
C VAL A 36 5.61 1.34 2.87
N GLN A 37 4.55 0.78 3.46
CA GLN A 37 4.18 -0.63 3.25
C GLN A 37 3.79 -0.90 1.79
N LEU A 38 3.03 0.01 1.17
CA LEU A 38 2.67 -0.07 -0.23
C LEU A 38 3.93 -0.04 -1.13
N ASP A 39 4.85 0.88 -0.89
CA ASP A 39 6.13 0.97 -1.63
C ASP A 39 6.94 -0.32 -1.52
N HIS A 40 6.99 -0.92 -0.33
CA HIS A 40 7.70 -2.18 -0.12
C HIS A 40 7.08 -3.33 -0.92
N LEU A 41 5.75 -3.40 -1.01
CA LEU A 41 5.05 -4.40 -1.82
C LEU A 41 5.24 -4.16 -3.32
N LEU A 42 5.23 -2.91 -3.78
CA LEU A 42 5.50 -2.55 -5.18
C LEU A 42 6.93 -2.92 -5.58
N ASN A 43 7.91 -2.65 -4.73
CA ASN A 43 9.30 -3.05 -4.96
C ASN A 43 9.47 -4.58 -5.06
N LYS A 44 8.69 -5.36 -4.29
CA LYS A 44 8.67 -6.82 -4.42
C LYS A 44 8.13 -7.29 -5.78
N LEU A 45 7.24 -6.52 -6.43
CA LEU A 45 6.76 -6.81 -7.78
C LEU A 45 7.76 -6.38 -8.86
N GLN A 46 8.55 -5.33 -8.61
CA GLN A 46 9.59 -4.83 -9.51
C GLN A 46 10.90 -5.62 -9.45
N LEU A 47 11.09 -6.47 -8.44
CA LEU A 47 12.09 -7.54 -8.45
C LEU A 47 11.71 -8.63 -9.47
N ARG A 48 11.64 -8.24 -10.74
CA ARG A 48 11.76 -9.12 -11.89
C ARG A 48 13.08 -8.76 -12.58
N PRO A 49 13.96 -9.72 -12.89
CA PRO A 49 15.00 -9.48 -13.88
C PRO A 49 14.40 -9.14 -15.25
#